data_AF-A0A4Y3RPI7-F1
#
_entry.id   AF-A0A4Y3RPI7-F1
#
_cell.length_a   1.000
_cell.length_b   1.000
_cell.length_c   1.000
_cell.angle_alpha   90.00
_cell.angle_beta   90.00
_cell.angle_gamma   90.00
#
_symmetry.space_group_name_H-M   'P 1'
#
loop_
_entity.id
_entity.type
_entity.pdbx_description
1 polymer ?
#
loop_
_entity_poly.entity_id
_entity_poly.type
_entity_poly.pdbx_seq_one_letter_code
_entity_poly.pdbx_strand_id
1 'polypeptide(L)'
;MRRLGLNASGGQRRSLQSKVAKYGIDTTHFKQQSPWRKYTDSAIAEAVAASTTLREVAQRLGVAPTTGTLSHISRRIAAAGIDVSQFPGLNRSTTDLPFTTAELQAAAGATQSVRAMARLLGVGDDARSRAALRHMLRERGIDIAHFTHRRVGVPEECVRAAVTNATSFADVMRTLGLPVTDQNHRRVRRRVAELSLDTSHFKRRTWGTVRVAAPKSIAATVFRVRPEGSSRENRDRLHRALTEVGVPYHCVECGNEGAWRGRTITLQIDHINGNWLDNRRENLRYLCPNCHSMTATWCRGGNRRQTT
;
A
#
# COMPACT_ATOMS: atom_id res chain seq x y z
N MET A 1 2.04 19.46 -4.57
CA MET A 1 2.22 18.00 -4.71
C MET A 1 3.37 17.65 -5.67
N ARG A 2 3.30 17.99 -6.96
CA ARG A 2 4.40 17.73 -7.93
C ARG A 2 5.76 18.28 -7.48
N ARG A 3 5.79 19.56 -7.05
CA ARG A 3 7.00 20.18 -6.47
C ARG A 3 7.49 19.57 -5.15
N LEU A 4 6.65 18.77 -4.47
CA LEU A 4 6.99 18.10 -3.21
C LEU A 4 7.38 16.63 -3.44
N GLY A 5 7.54 16.19 -4.70
CA GLY A 5 7.80 14.77 -5.03
C GLY A 5 6.66 13.82 -4.65
N LEU A 6 5.46 14.34 -4.35
CA LEU A 6 4.33 13.52 -3.92
C LEU A 6 3.49 13.09 -5.12
N ASN A 7 3.20 11.79 -5.19
CA ASN A 7 2.25 11.22 -6.14
C ASN A 7 0.84 11.81 -5.93
N ALA A 8 0.18 12.17 -7.03
CA ALA A 8 -1.13 12.80 -7.01
C ALA A 8 -2.24 11.78 -6.68
N SER A 9 -2.43 11.45 -5.40
CA SER A 9 -3.54 10.61 -4.93
C SER A 9 -4.49 11.37 -4.00
N GLY A 10 -5.75 10.92 -3.92
CA GLY A 10 -6.76 11.53 -3.04
C GLY A 10 -6.41 11.43 -1.54
N GLY A 11 -5.66 10.40 -1.13
CA GLY A 11 -5.13 10.29 0.24
C GLY A 11 -4.03 11.31 0.53
N GLN A 12 -3.07 11.45 -0.39
CA GLN A 12 -1.96 12.40 -0.26
C GLN A 12 -2.45 13.86 -0.30
N ARG A 13 -3.48 14.17 -1.09
CA ARG A 13 -4.14 15.49 -1.08
C ARG A 13 -4.74 15.83 0.29
N ARG A 14 -5.48 14.90 0.90
CA ARG A 14 -6.07 15.11 2.24
C ARG A 14 -5.02 15.29 3.33
N SER A 15 -3.95 14.49 3.30
CA SER A 15 -2.84 14.65 4.24
C SER A 15 -2.15 16.00 4.08
N LEU A 16 -1.93 16.45 2.85
CA LEU A 16 -1.33 17.75 2.57
C LEU A 16 -2.23 18.91 3.03
N GLN A 17 -3.54 18.84 2.76
CA GLN A 17 -4.53 19.84 3.22
C GLN A 17 -4.56 19.94 4.75
N SER A 18 -4.55 18.81 5.44
CA SER A 18 -4.50 18.79 6.92
C SER A 18 -3.22 19.43 7.46
N LYS A 19 -2.06 19.19 6.82
CA LYS A 19 -0.79 19.84 7.20
C LYS A 19 -0.81 21.34 6.91
N VAL A 20 -1.32 21.75 5.76
CA VAL A 20 -1.47 23.17 5.39
C VAL A 20 -2.30 23.92 6.43
N ALA A 21 -3.45 23.36 6.83
CA ALA A 21 -4.30 23.93 7.87
C ALA A 21 -3.59 23.99 9.24
N LYS A 22 -2.88 22.92 9.63
CA LYS A 22 -2.12 22.87 10.88
C LYS A 22 -1.03 23.95 10.96
N TYR A 23 -0.36 24.22 9.85
CA TYR A 23 0.73 25.20 9.80
C TYR A 23 0.28 26.61 9.41
N GLY A 24 -1.03 26.86 9.29
CA GLY A 24 -1.56 28.17 8.91
C GLY A 24 -1.02 28.68 7.57
N ILE A 25 -0.65 27.77 6.66
CA ILE A 25 -0.06 28.14 5.38
C ILE A 25 -1.15 28.78 4.53
N ASP A 26 -0.97 30.05 4.18
CA ASP A 26 -1.89 30.75 3.31
C ASP A 26 -1.94 30.07 1.94
N THR A 27 -3.13 29.55 1.59
CA THR A 27 -3.39 28.95 0.28
C THR A 27 -4.32 29.78 -0.60
N THR A 28 -4.65 31.01 -0.21
CA THR A 28 -5.54 31.90 -0.99
C THR A 28 -4.96 32.28 -2.35
N HIS A 29 -3.62 32.37 -2.46
CA HIS A 29 -2.92 32.60 -3.72
C HIS A 29 -3.03 31.44 -4.72
N PHE A 30 -3.41 30.23 -4.28
CA PHE A 30 -3.77 29.16 -5.19
C PHE A 30 -5.15 29.50 -5.78
N LYS A 31 -5.16 30.09 -6.99
CA LYS A 31 -6.37 30.17 -7.81
C LYS A 31 -6.97 28.77 -7.88
N GLN A 32 -8.12 28.55 -7.25
CA GLN A 32 -8.88 27.33 -7.45
C GLN A 32 -9.22 27.25 -8.93
N GLN A 33 -8.45 26.49 -9.72
CA GLN A 33 -8.81 26.16 -11.09
C GLN A 33 -9.97 25.16 -11.05
N SER A 34 -11.16 25.69 -10.77
CA SER A 34 -12.36 25.55 -11.60
C SER A 34 -13.61 26.00 -10.82
N PRO A 35 -14.22 27.14 -11.17
CA PRO A 35 -15.67 27.30 -11.06
C PRO A 35 -16.38 26.60 -12.23
N TRP A 36 -15.78 25.56 -12.82
CA TRP A 36 -16.49 24.65 -13.71
C TRP A 36 -17.28 23.67 -12.85
N ARG A 37 -18.30 24.21 -12.18
CA ARG A 37 -19.35 23.41 -11.57
C ARG A 37 -20.09 22.77 -12.74
N LYS A 38 -19.71 21.53 -13.07
CA LYS A 38 -20.37 20.74 -14.13
C LYS A 38 -21.90 20.70 -13.95
N TYR A 39 -22.38 20.87 -12.70
CA TYR A 39 -23.78 21.10 -12.35
C TYR A 39 -23.87 22.22 -11.31
N THR A 40 -24.78 23.17 -11.51
CA THR A 40 -25.15 24.15 -10.48
C THR A 40 -25.87 23.46 -9.32
N ASP A 41 -25.83 24.04 -8.12
CA ASP A 41 -26.58 23.49 -6.98
C ASP A 41 -28.09 23.52 -7.25
N SER A 42 -28.58 24.49 -8.04
CA SER A 42 -29.96 24.54 -8.54
C SER A 42 -30.33 23.37 -9.44
N ALA A 43 -29.46 23.02 -10.42
CA ALA A 43 -29.71 21.89 -11.32
C ALA A 43 -29.70 20.56 -10.56
N ILE A 44 -28.88 20.44 -9.51
CA ILE A 44 -28.90 19.27 -8.62
C ILE A 44 -30.22 19.24 -7.84
N ALA A 45 -30.68 20.36 -7.29
CA ALA A 45 -31.94 20.41 -6.54
C ALA A 45 -33.15 20.06 -7.41
N GLU A 46 -33.22 20.56 -8.64
CA GLU A 46 -34.27 20.23 -9.60
C GLU A 46 -34.24 18.75 -10.00
N ALA A 47 -33.06 18.23 -10.31
CA ALA A 47 -32.90 16.81 -10.62
C ALA A 47 -33.25 15.92 -9.42
N VAL A 48 -32.97 16.37 -8.19
CA VAL A 48 -33.35 15.70 -6.95
C VAL A 48 -34.86 15.72 -6.76
N ALA A 49 -35.53 16.87 -6.93
CA ALA A 49 -36.98 17.03 -6.85
C ALA A 49 -37.74 16.09 -7.79
N ALA A 50 -37.21 15.89 -9.00
CA ALA A 50 -37.83 15.07 -10.04
C ALA A 50 -37.46 13.58 -9.98
N SER A 51 -36.60 13.15 -9.05
CA SER A 51 -36.04 11.79 -9.02
C SER A 51 -36.29 11.08 -7.69
N THR A 52 -36.36 9.76 -7.75
CA THR A 52 -36.47 8.89 -6.57
C THR A 52 -35.17 8.15 -6.25
N THR A 53 -34.21 8.14 -7.20
CA THR A 53 -32.90 7.49 -7.04
C THR A 53 -31.73 8.37 -7.50
N LEU A 54 -30.56 8.25 -6.86
CA LEU A 54 -29.33 8.99 -7.28
C LEU A 54 -28.91 8.65 -8.72
N ARG A 55 -29.30 7.47 -9.22
CA ARG A 55 -29.05 7.04 -10.60
C ARG A 55 -29.88 7.87 -11.57
N GLU A 56 -31.16 8.09 -11.27
CA GLU A 56 -32.03 9.01 -12.03
C GLU A 56 -31.52 10.45 -11.97
N VAL A 57 -31.04 10.91 -10.80
CA VAL A 57 -30.43 12.24 -10.68
C VAL A 57 -29.23 12.37 -11.63
N ALA A 58 -28.34 11.38 -11.66
CA ALA A 58 -27.19 11.39 -12.58
C ALA A 58 -27.62 11.36 -14.05
N GLN A 59 -28.65 10.57 -14.39
CA GLN A 59 -29.21 10.51 -15.75
C GLN A 59 -29.84 11.84 -16.17
N ARG A 60 -30.61 12.49 -15.30
CA ARG A 60 -31.20 13.82 -15.55
C ARG A 60 -30.16 14.94 -15.67
N LEU A 61 -29.06 14.81 -14.93
CA LEU A 61 -27.88 15.66 -15.10
C LEU A 61 -27.06 15.33 -16.36
N GLY A 62 -27.52 14.38 -17.19
CA GLY A 62 -26.93 14.02 -18.48
C GLY A 62 -25.66 13.17 -18.38
N VAL A 63 -25.49 12.39 -17.30
CA VAL A 63 -24.19 11.81 -16.93
C VAL A 63 -24.32 10.33 -16.61
N ALA A 64 -23.33 9.56 -17.08
CA ALA A 64 -23.24 8.15 -16.78
C ALA A 64 -23.22 7.90 -15.25
N PRO A 65 -24.12 7.06 -14.72
CA PRO A 65 -24.22 6.77 -13.29
C PRO A 65 -23.12 5.80 -12.85
N THR A 66 -21.88 6.30 -12.79
CA THR A 66 -20.73 5.57 -12.22
C THR A 66 -20.67 5.76 -10.71
N THR A 67 -20.06 4.82 -9.98
CA THR A 67 -19.87 4.90 -8.52
C THR A 67 -19.22 6.22 -8.08
N GLY A 68 -18.27 6.73 -8.86
CA GLY A 68 -17.60 8.01 -8.61
C GLY A 68 -18.52 9.22 -8.81
N THR A 69 -19.30 9.23 -9.90
CA THR A 69 -20.29 10.29 -10.19
C THR A 69 -21.37 10.35 -9.10
N LEU A 70 -21.94 9.20 -8.73
CA LEU A 70 -22.99 9.11 -7.71
C LEU A 70 -22.48 9.58 -6.34
N SER A 71 -21.25 9.21 -5.97
CA SER A 71 -20.60 9.67 -4.73
C SER A 71 -20.27 11.16 -4.73
N HIS A 72 -20.02 11.75 -5.90
CA HIS A 72 -19.79 13.19 -6.04
C HIS A 72 -21.09 13.98 -5.89
N ILE A 73 -22.15 13.55 -6.59
CA ILE A 73 -23.48 14.17 -6.52
C ILE A 73 -24.04 14.06 -5.09
N SER A 74 -23.93 12.89 -4.45
CA SER A 74 -24.37 12.70 -3.05
C SER A 74 -23.71 13.68 -2.08
N ARG A 75 -22.39 13.89 -2.18
CA ARG A 75 -21.69 14.89 -1.35
C ARG A 75 -22.14 16.32 -1.65
N ARG A 76 -22.48 16.63 -2.90
CA ARG A 76 -22.96 17.95 -3.31
C ARG A 76 -24.35 18.25 -2.74
N ILE A 77 -25.25 17.27 -2.79
CA ILE A 77 -26.57 17.36 -2.16
C ILE A 77 -26.42 17.65 -0.66
N ALA A 78 -25.60 16.87 0.05
CA ALA A 78 -25.35 17.07 1.47
C ALA A 78 -24.73 18.44 1.80
N ALA A 79 -23.78 18.90 0.98
CA ALA A 79 -23.14 20.21 1.18
C ALA A 79 -24.06 21.39 0.86
N ALA A 80 -25.05 21.20 -0.02
CA ALA A 80 -26.04 22.21 -0.39
C ALA A 80 -27.30 22.18 0.49
N GLY A 81 -27.43 21.22 1.42
CA GLY A 81 -28.59 21.09 2.29
C GLY A 81 -29.90 20.79 1.56
N ILE A 82 -29.83 20.15 0.39
CA ILE A 82 -31.00 19.83 -0.42
C ILE A 82 -31.78 18.68 0.23
N ASP A 83 -33.09 18.83 0.41
CA ASP A 83 -33.93 17.77 0.96
C ASP A 83 -34.00 16.56 0.03
N VAL A 84 -33.75 15.38 0.60
CA VAL A 84 -33.75 14.07 -0.09
C VAL A 84 -34.64 13.07 0.61
N SER A 85 -35.61 13.54 1.40
CA SER A 85 -36.66 12.74 2.05
C SER A 85 -37.34 11.74 1.10
N GLN A 86 -37.51 12.11 -0.17
CA GLN A 86 -38.09 11.28 -1.24
C GLN A 86 -37.18 10.18 -1.81
N PHE A 87 -35.93 10.06 -1.36
CA PHE A 87 -35.00 9.00 -1.77
C PHE A 87 -34.97 7.90 -0.72
N PRO A 88 -35.71 6.78 -0.90
CA PRO A 88 -35.65 5.62 -0.02
C PRO A 88 -34.31 4.88 -0.21
N GLY A 89 -33.23 5.48 0.28
CA GLY A 89 -31.88 4.97 0.13
C GLY A 89 -30.74 5.99 0.29
N LEU A 90 -30.96 7.29 0.05
CA LEU A 90 -29.92 8.31 0.31
C LEU A 90 -29.84 8.69 1.79
N ASN A 91 -30.98 8.73 2.47
CA ASN A 91 -31.05 8.94 3.91
C ASN A 91 -30.66 7.69 4.72
N ARG A 92 -30.20 6.59 4.09
CA ARG A 92 -29.60 5.46 4.79
C ARG A 92 -28.15 5.77 5.16
N SER A 93 -27.95 6.75 6.06
CA SER A 93 -26.72 6.82 6.85
C SER A 93 -26.56 5.60 7.76
N THR A 94 -27.63 4.83 7.94
CA THR A 94 -27.64 3.49 8.55
C THR A 94 -28.66 2.63 7.85
N THR A 95 -28.38 1.33 7.68
CA THR A 95 -29.43 0.38 7.36
C THR A 95 -30.47 0.49 8.48
N ASP A 96 -31.62 1.09 8.20
CA ASP A 96 -32.71 1.18 9.16
C ASP A 96 -33.31 -0.22 9.26
N LEU A 97 -32.78 -1.00 10.19
CA LEU A 97 -33.24 -2.36 10.44
C LEU A 97 -34.55 -2.24 11.24
N PRO A 98 -35.59 -3.00 10.89
CA PRO A 98 -36.93 -2.84 11.47
C PRO A 98 -37.02 -3.47 12.86
N PHE A 99 -36.09 -3.13 13.76
CA PHE A 99 -36.09 -3.62 15.14
C PHE A 99 -36.59 -2.55 16.10
N THR A 100 -37.56 -2.93 16.90
CA THR A 100 -38.03 -2.18 18.05
C THR A 100 -36.97 -2.14 19.15
N THR A 101 -37.07 -1.19 20.08
CA THR A 101 -36.12 -1.07 21.20
C THR A 101 -36.17 -2.33 22.09
N ALA A 102 -37.36 -2.90 22.27
CA ALA A 102 -37.57 -4.13 23.03
C ALA A 102 -36.88 -5.34 22.40
N GLU A 103 -36.97 -5.51 21.07
CA GLU A 103 -36.28 -6.60 20.35
C GLU A 103 -34.76 -6.47 20.45
N LEU A 104 -34.23 -5.25 20.35
CA LEU A 104 -32.80 -5.01 20.51
C LEU A 104 -32.31 -5.26 21.95
N GLN A 105 -33.11 -4.91 22.97
CA GLN A 105 -32.79 -5.20 24.37
C GLN A 105 -32.81 -6.70 24.66
N ALA A 106 -33.82 -7.42 24.18
CA ALA A 106 -33.91 -8.87 24.32
C ALA A 106 -32.73 -9.58 23.63
N ALA A 107 -32.40 -9.17 22.41
CA ALA A 107 -31.26 -9.73 21.67
C ALA A 107 -29.91 -9.36 22.30
N ALA A 108 -29.78 -8.14 22.84
CA ALA A 108 -28.58 -7.74 23.58
C ALA A 108 -28.40 -8.59 24.84
N GLY A 109 -29.45 -8.78 25.66
CA GLY A 109 -29.37 -9.60 26.87
C GLY A 109 -29.12 -11.09 26.62
N ALA A 110 -29.63 -11.64 25.51
CA ALA A 110 -29.47 -13.05 25.15
C ALA A 110 -28.10 -13.36 24.49
N THR A 111 -27.28 -12.36 24.17
CA THR A 111 -26.04 -12.57 23.41
C THR A 111 -24.83 -11.93 24.07
N GLN A 112 -23.64 -12.32 23.61
CA GLN A 112 -22.36 -11.81 24.13
C GLN A 112 -21.57 -11.03 23.07
N SER A 113 -22.15 -10.81 21.87
CA SER A 113 -21.50 -10.03 20.80
C SER A 113 -22.48 -9.54 19.75
N VAL A 114 -22.15 -8.43 19.07
CA VAL A 114 -22.94 -7.87 17.95
C VAL A 114 -23.07 -8.88 16.79
N ARG A 115 -22.09 -9.77 16.61
CA ARG A 115 -22.14 -10.84 15.59
C ARG A 115 -23.17 -11.91 15.96
N ALA A 116 -23.20 -12.33 17.22
CA ALA A 116 -24.22 -13.24 17.72
C ALA A 116 -25.61 -12.59 17.65
N MET A 117 -25.72 -11.32 18.02
CA MET A 117 -26.96 -10.53 17.93
C MET A 117 -27.46 -10.43 16.48
N ALA A 118 -26.58 -10.19 15.50
CA ALA A 118 -26.96 -10.16 14.09
C ALA A 118 -27.54 -11.52 13.63
N ARG A 119 -26.92 -12.63 14.03
CA ARG A 119 -27.43 -13.99 13.73
C ARG A 119 -28.79 -14.25 14.39
N LEU A 120 -28.96 -13.85 15.65
CA LEU A 120 -30.21 -14.00 16.39
C LEU A 120 -31.36 -13.20 15.76
N LEU A 121 -31.07 -11.98 15.31
CA LEU A 121 -32.02 -11.08 14.66
C LEU A 121 -32.23 -11.41 13.17
N GLY A 122 -31.63 -12.49 12.66
CA GLY A 122 -31.76 -12.88 11.25
C GLY A 122 -31.12 -11.91 10.24
N VAL A 123 -30.21 -11.05 10.69
CA VAL A 123 -29.52 -10.07 9.83
C VAL A 123 -28.23 -10.67 9.31
N GLY A 124 -27.89 -10.35 8.05
CA GLY A 124 -26.61 -10.72 7.45
C GLY A 124 -25.42 -10.29 8.30
N ASP A 125 -24.43 -11.19 8.45
CA ASP A 125 -23.22 -10.94 9.23
C ASP A 125 -22.14 -10.19 8.41
N ASP A 126 -22.56 -9.09 7.81
CA ASP A 126 -21.70 -8.20 7.05
C ASP A 126 -21.29 -6.97 7.88
N ALA A 127 -20.33 -6.20 7.37
CA ALA A 127 -19.82 -5.02 8.07
C ALA A 127 -20.86 -3.89 8.20
N ARG A 128 -21.81 -3.79 7.26
CA ARG A 128 -22.84 -2.74 7.18
C ARG A 128 -23.94 -3.01 8.20
N SER A 129 -24.46 -4.23 8.23
CA SER A 129 -25.46 -4.73 9.18
C SER A 129 -24.97 -4.61 10.62
N ARG A 130 -23.72 -5.02 10.89
CA ARG A 130 -23.10 -4.82 12.22
C ARG A 130 -22.88 -3.35 12.57
N ALA A 131 -22.65 -2.46 11.59
CA ALA A 131 -22.52 -1.03 11.83
C ALA A 131 -23.87 -0.37 12.16
N ALA A 132 -24.94 -0.75 11.44
CA ALA A 132 -26.30 -0.32 11.70
C ALA A 132 -26.77 -0.74 13.10
N LEU A 133 -26.60 -2.01 13.49
CA LEU A 133 -26.94 -2.47 14.84
C LEU A 133 -26.18 -1.68 15.93
N ARG A 134 -24.89 -1.39 15.73
CA ARG A 134 -24.11 -0.57 16.68
C ARG A 134 -24.62 0.87 16.79
N HIS A 135 -25.17 1.43 15.72
CA HIS A 135 -25.75 2.76 15.74
C HIS A 135 -27.07 2.76 16.52
N MET A 136 -27.99 1.85 16.20
CA MET A 136 -29.28 1.73 16.89
C MET A 136 -29.11 1.49 18.39
N LEU A 137 -28.16 0.64 18.79
CA LEU A 137 -27.83 0.42 20.21
C LEU A 137 -27.36 1.70 20.91
N ARG A 138 -26.57 2.55 20.22
CA ARG A 138 -26.06 3.80 20.78
C ARG A 138 -27.14 4.88 20.85
N GLU A 139 -27.90 5.07 19.78
CA GLU A 139 -28.99 6.05 19.72
C GLU A 139 -30.06 5.77 20.77
N ARG A 140 -30.35 4.49 21.02
CA ARG A 140 -31.39 4.06 21.95
C ARG A 140 -30.85 3.78 23.36
N GLY A 141 -29.57 4.02 23.61
CA GLY A 141 -28.96 3.89 24.93
C GLY A 141 -28.97 2.46 25.51
N ILE A 142 -28.98 1.42 24.68
CA ILE A 142 -29.04 0.03 25.13
C ILE A 142 -27.66 -0.41 25.63
N ASP A 143 -27.60 -0.88 26.88
CA ASP A 143 -26.34 -1.34 27.46
C ASP A 143 -25.88 -2.68 26.86
N ILE A 144 -24.63 -2.68 26.40
CA ILE A 144 -23.93 -3.85 25.84
C ILE A 144 -22.56 -4.02 26.50
N ALA A 145 -22.39 -3.55 27.74
CA ALA A 145 -21.12 -3.61 28.47
C ALA A 145 -20.57 -5.04 28.62
N HIS A 146 -21.46 -6.04 28.70
CA HIS A 146 -21.11 -7.45 28.84
C HIS A 146 -20.55 -8.10 27.55
N PHE A 147 -20.57 -7.43 26.40
CA PHE A 147 -20.09 -8.02 25.15
C PHE A 147 -18.56 -8.28 25.14
N THR A 148 -18.16 -9.51 24.80
CA THR A 148 -16.79 -10.06 24.91
C THR A 148 -15.74 -9.45 23.96
N HIS A 149 -16.13 -8.48 23.13
CA HIS A 149 -15.22 -7.76 22.22
C HIS A 149 -15.42 -6.24 22.27
N ARG A 150 -15.81 -5.71 23.43
CA ARG A 150 -15.80 -4.26 23.64
C ARG A 150 -14.38 -3.76 23.49
N ARG A 151 -14.14 -2.89 22.50
CA ARG A 151 -12.89 -2.16 22.41
C ARG A 151 -12.82 -1.27 23.64
N VAL A 152 -11.97 -1.63 24.62
CA VAL A 152 -11.71 -0.80 25.80
C VAL A 152 -11.36 0.60 25.31
N GLY A 153 -12.27 1.56 25.54
CA GLY A 153 -11.98 2.97 25.29
C GLY A 153 -10.86 3.35 26.23
N VAL A 154 -9.72 3.77 25.70
CA VAL A 154 -8.64 4.25 26.56
C VAL A 154 -8.97 5.72 26.84
N PRO A 155 -9.23 6.10 28.10
CA PRO A 155 -9.50 7.49 28.45
C PRO A 155 -8.32 8.38 28.08
N GLU A 156 -8.59 9.64 27.78
CA GLU A 156 -7.56 10.58 27.30
C GLU A 156 -6.46 10.79 28.34
N GLU A 157 -6.86 10.95 29.59
CA GLU A 157 -6.01 11.13 30.75
C GLU A 157 -5.04 9.97 30.92
N CYS A 158 -5.50 8.73 30.73
CA CYS A 158 -4.67 7.54 30.79
C CYS A 158 -3.62 7.53 29.66
N VAL A 159 -4.00 7.92 28.43
CA VAL A 159 -3.07 8.02 27.29
C VAL A 159 -2.01 9.08 27.56
N ARG A 160 -2.40 10.24 28.09
CA ARG A 160 -1.48 11.34 28.39
C ARG A 160 -0.44 10.92 29.44
N ALA A 161 -0.90 10.37 30.56
CA ALA A 161 -0.03 9.86 31.62
C ALA A 161 0.90 8.74 31.13
N ALA A 162 0.38 7.81 30.32
CA ALA A 162 1.18 6.73 29.76
C ALA A 162 2.25 7.22 28.79
N VAL A 163 1.97 8.24 27.97
CA VAL A 163 2.95 8.80 27.03
C VAL A 163 4.06 9.55 27.76
N THR A 164 3.76 10.33 28.79
CA THR A 164 4.77 11.07 29.56
C THR A 164 5.81 10.16 30.20
N ASN A 165 5.38 9.03 30.76
CA ASN A 165 6.26 8.11 31.48
C ASN A 165 6.86 7.00 30.61
N ALA A 166 6.40 6.85 29.36
CA ALA A 166 6.87 5.78 28.47
C ALA A 166 8.12 6.18 27.69
N THR A 167 8.97 5.20 27.43
CA THR A 167 10.13 5.35 26.54
C THR A 167 9.87 4.82 25.12
N SER A 168 8.74 4.15 24.90
CA SER A 168 8.35 3.60 23.61
C SER A 168 6.83 3.38 23.53
N PHE A 169 6.28 3.26 22.31
CA PHE A 169 4.87 2.88 22.12
C PHE A 169 4.52 1.51 22.70
N ALA A 170 5.48 0.60 22.81
CA ALA A 170 5.28 -0.67 23.47
C ALA A 170 5.07 -0.48 24.98
N ASP A 171 5.85 0.41 25.60
CA ASP A 171 5.68 0.76 27.02
C ASP A 171 4.34 1.44 27.26
N VAL A 172 3.95 2.39 26.40
CA VAL A 172 2.60 2.99 26.45
C VAL A 172 1.51 1.92 26.44
N MET A 173 1.60 0.93 25.54
CA MET A 173 0.62 -0.16 25.49
C MET A 173 0.63 -1.00 26.77
N ARG A 174 1.81 -1.33 27.33
CA ARG A 174 1.92 -2.08 28.58
C ARG A 174 1.32 -1.31 29.76
N THR A 175 1.62 -0.02 29.90
CA THR A 175 1.07 0.86 30.95
C THR A 175 -0.46 0.98 30.83
N LEU A 176 -0.99 0.96 29.62
CA LEU A 176 -2.44 0.97 29.36
C LEU A 176 -3.11 -0.41 29.49
N GLY A 177 -2.38 -1.46 29.88
CA GLY A 177 -2.90 -2.83 29.96
C GLY A 177 -3.30 -3.42 28.60
N LEU A 178 -2.76 -2.89 27.49
CA LEU A 178 -3.07 -3.33 26.14
C LEU A 178 -2.02 -4.35 25.65
N PRO A 179 -2.45 -5.46 24.99
CA PRO A 179 -1.55 -6.38 24.32
C PRO A 179 -0.71 -5.66 23.25
N VAL A 180 0.59 -5.95 23.21
CA VAL A 180 1.52 -5.40 22.20
C VAL A 180 1.29 -6.09 20.86
N THR A 181 0.35 -5.56 20.08
CA THR A 181 0.00 -6.05 18.75
C THR A 181 0.01 -4.91 17.73
N ASP A 182 0.18 -5.22 16.44
CA ASP A 182 0.19 -4.21 15.38
C ASP A 182 -1.11 -3.38 15.32
N GLN A 183 -2.25 -4.00 15.60
CA GLN A 183 -3.53 -3.30 15.63
C GLN A 183 -3.58 -2.27 16.77
N ASN A 184 -3.17 -2.65 17.98
CA ASN A 184 -3.09 -1.74 19.12
C ASN A 184 -2.03 -0.67 18.89
N HIS A 185 -0.93 -1.01 18.22
CA HIS A 185 0.13 -0.07 17.88
C HIS A 185 -0.39 1.05 16.95
N ARG A 186 -1.15 0.70 15.90
CA ARG A 186 -1.79 1.68 15.01
C ARG A 186 -2.81 2.54 15.76
N ARG A 187 -3.58 1.92 16.64
CA ARG A 187 -4.61 2.58 17.44
C ARG A 187 -4.03 3.62 18.39
N VAL A 188 -3.03 3.24 19.18
CA VAL A 188 -2.36 4.13 20.13
C VAL A 188 -1.66 5.28 19.38
N ARG A 189 -0.93 5.00 18.30
CA ARG A 189 -0.33 6.06 17.46
C ARG A 189 -1.35 7.06 16.95
N ARG A 190 -2.50 6.58 16.46
CA ARG A 190 -3.58 7.46 15.99
C ARG A 190 -4.11 8.32 17.13
N ARG A 191 -4.37 7.74 18.31
CA ARG A 191 -4.87 8.48 19.47
C ARG A 191 -3.87 9.53 19.97
N VAL A 192 -2.59 9.18 20.04
CA VAL A 192 -1.49 10.12 20.38
C VAL A 192 -1.43 11.28 19.38
N ALA A 193 -1.58 11.00 18.08
CA ALA A 193 -1.59 12.03 17.05
C ALA A 193 -2.84 12.94 17.10
N GLU A 194 -4.02 12.37 17.36
CA GLU A 194 -5.27 13.12 17.56
C GLU A 194 -5.14 14.08 18.76
N LEU A 195 -4.48 13.64 19.83
CA LEU A 195 -4.25 14.40 21.05
C LEU A 195 -3.04 15.33 20.99
N SER A 196 -2.30 15.35 19.88
CA SER A 196 -1.07 16.12 19.69
C SER A 196 -0.07 15.97 20.85
N LEU A 197 0.09 14.76 21.38
CA LEU A 197 1.03 14.48 22.47
C LEU A 197 2.46 14.39 21.96
N ASP A 198 3.40 14.96 22.71
CA ASP A 198 4.82 14.84 22.38
C ASP A 198 5.31 13.40 22.63
N THR A 199 6.06 12.88 21.66
CA THR A 199 6.70 11.56 21.70
C THR A 199 8.17 11.64 21.30
N SER A 200 8.75 12.84 21.28
CA SER A 200 10.14 13.10 20.93
C SER A 200 11.12 12.39 21.88
N HIS A 201 10.73 12.22 23.15
CA HIS A 201 11.48 11.49 24.17
C HIS A 201 11.48 9.97 24.00
N PHE A 202 10.69 9.43 23.07
CA PHE A 202 10.67 7.98 22.82
C PHE A 202 12.00 7.53 22.24
N LYS A 203 12.67 6.62 22.93
CA LYS A 203 13.94 6.03 22.49
C LYS A 203 13.66 5.18 21.27
N ARG A 204 14.11 5.66 20.11
CA ARG A 204 14.11 4.87 18.88
C ARG A 204 15.09 3.73 19.09
N ARG A 205 14.60 2.50 19.30
CA ARG A 205 15.45 1.32 19.09
C ARG A 205 15.84 1.35 17.62
N THR A 206 17.08 1.72 17.33
CA THR A 206 17.71 1.28 16.09
C THR A 206 17.57 -0.22 16.13
N TRP A 207 16.73 -0.78 15.24
CA TRP A 207 16.83 -2.19 14.91
C TRP A 207 18.32 -2.43 14.72
N GLY A 208 18.92 -3.21 15.62
CA GLY A 208 20.37 -3.40 15.63
C GLY A 208 20.78 -3.65 14.20
N THR A 209 21.76 -2.88 13.71
CA THR A 209 22.35 -3.04 12.38
C THR A 209 22.35 -4.52 12.09
N VAL A 210 21.45 -4.95 11.19
CA VAL A 210 21.36 -6.36 10.82
C VAL A 210 22.78 -6.69 10.42
N ARG A 211 23.47 -7.54 11.19
CA ARG A 211 24.79 -8.03 10.83
C ARG A 211 24.55 -8.84 9.57
N VAL A 212 24.61 -8.17 8.43
CA VAL A 212 24.59 -8.82 7.12
C VAL A 212 25.84 -9.66 7.13
N ALA A 213 25.68 -10.97 7.34
CA ALA A 213 26.78 -11.90 7.23
C ALA A 213 27.50 -11.63 5.91
N ALA A 214 28.83 -11.56 5.95
CA ALA A 214 29.61 -11.34 4.75
C ALA A 214 29.14 -12.34 3.68
N PRO A 215 28.79 -11.86 2.47
CA PRO A 215 28.27 -12.75 1.43
C PRO A 215 29.30 -13.83 1.16
N LYS A 216 28.87 -15.10 1.19
CA LYS A 216 29.73 -16.25 0.88
C LYS A 216 30.38 -16.06 -0.50
N SER A 217 31.64 -16.50 -0.63
CA SER A 217 32.37 -16.54 -1.90
C SER A 217 31.55 -17.28 -2.95
N ILE A 218 31.31 -16.65 -4.09
CA ILE A 218 30.61 -17.25 -5.23
C ILE A 218 31.60 -17.91 -6.18
N ALA A 219 32.81 -17.36 -6.30
CA ALA A 219 33.87 -17.90 -7.15
C ALA A 219 34.13 -19.39 -6.88
N ALA A 220 34.23 -19.78 -5.59
CA ALA A 220 34.46 -21.16 -5.17
C ALA A 220 33.37 -22.15 -5.63
N THR A 221 32.15 -21.68 -5.88
CA THR A 221 31.03 -22.53 -6.33
C THR A 221 30.84 -22.50 -7.85
N VAL A 222 31.21 -21.39 -8.49
CA VAL A 222 30.94 -21.14 -9.91
C VAL A 222 32.03 -21.69 -10.82
N PHE A 223 33.31 -21.60 -10.43
CA PHE A 223 34.43 -22.03 -11.26
C PHE A 223 34.65 -23.54 -11.23
N ARG A 224 33.80 -24.27 -11.96
CA ARG A 224 33.86 -25.73 -12.11
C ARG A 224 33.27 -26.17 -13.44
N VAL A 225 33.57 -27.40 -13.82
CA VAL A 225 32.82 -28.10 -14.87
C VAL A 225 31.50 -28.57 -14.28
N ARG A 226 30.40 -28.24 -14.94
CA ARG A 226 29.06 -28.69 -14.55
C ARG A 226 28.74 -30.04 -15.16
N PRO A 227 27.94 -30.88 -14.48
CA PRO A 227 27.48 -32.15 -15.04
C PRO A 227 26.73 -31.97 -16.36
N GLU A 228 26.85 -32.96 -17.24
CA GLU A 228 26.11 -33.01 -18.51
C GLU A 228 24.59 -32.91 -18.27
N GLY A 229 23.87 -32.22 -19.14
CA GLY A 229 22.44 -31.90 -18.97
C GLY A 229 22.16 -30.69 -18.06
N SER A 230 23.17 -30.09 -17.45
CA SER A 230 23.02 -28.83 -16.71
C SER A 230 22.60 -27.66 -17.63
N SER A 231 21.73 -26.80 -17.12
CA SER A 231 21.42 -25.51 -17.76
C SER A 231 22.65 -24.59 -17.79
N ARG A 232 22.74 -23.73 -18.81
CA ARG A 232 23.79 -22.70 -18.89
C ARG A 232 23.77 -21.81 -17.63
N GLU A 233 24.95 -21.55 -17.08
CA GLU A 233 25.08 -20.70 -15.88
C GLU A 233 24.62 -19.27 -16.16
N ASN A 234 24.01 -18.63 -15.16
CA ASN A 234 23.56 -17.26 -15.29
C ASN A 234 24.76 -16.31 -15.46
N ARG A 235 24.68 -15.41 -16.45
CA ARG A 235 25.73 -14.43 -16.76
C ARG A 235 26.15 -13.62 -15.54
N ASP A 236 25.19 -13.14 -14.74
CA ASP A 236 25.47 -12.26 -13.61
C ASP A 236 26.19 -13.01 -12.48
N ARG A 237 25.93 -14.32 -12.34
CA ARG A 237 26.71 -15.19 -11.43
C ARG A 237 28.15 -15.36 -11.90
N LEU A 238 28.37 -15.59 -13.20
CA LEU A 238 29.71 -15.68 -13.77
C LEU A 238 30.45 -14.34 -13.67
N HIS A 239 29.77 -13.23 -13.98
CA HIS A 239 30.34 -11.89 -13.86
C HIS A 239 30.76 -11.59 -12.42
N ARG A 240 29.89 -11.87 -11.45
CA ARG A 240 30.22 -11.70 -10.03
C ARG A 240 31.41 -12.56 -9.59
N ALA A 241 31.48 -13.81 -10.02
CA ALA A 241 32.61 -14.70 -9.71
C ALA A 241 33.93 -14.18 -10.29
N LEU A 242 33.91 -13.68 -11.53
CA LEU A 242 35.08 -13.09 -12.20
C LEU A 242 35.53 -11.80 -11.49
N THR A 243 34.61 -10.92 -11.14
CA THR A 243 34.92 -9.71 -10.35
C THR A 243 35.50 -10.05 -8.98
N GLU A 244 34.97 -11.09 -8.32
CA GLU A 244 35.42 -11.53 -7.00
C GLU A 244 36.89 -11.98 -6.99
N VAL A 245 37.36 -12.64 -8.07
CA VAL A 245 38.77 -13.05 -8.21
C VAL A 245 39.64 -12.00 -8.93
N GLY A 246 39.12 -10.79 -9.12
CA GLY A 246 39.89 -9.67 -9.66
C GLY A 246 40.12 -9.70 -11.17
N VAL A 247 39.25 -10.38 -11.95
CA VAL A 247 39.35 -10.32 -13.42
C VAL A 247 38.98 -8.91 -13.90
N PRO A 248 39.88 -8.21 -14.61
CA PRO A 248 39.56 -6.90 -15.16
C PRO A 248 38.40 -6.95 -16.15
N TYR A 249 37.52 -5.93 -16.12
CA TYR A 249 36.38 -5.83 -17.02
C TYR A 249 36.77 -5.14 -18.34
N HIS A 250 37.59 -5.80 -19.15
CA HIS A 250 37.93 -5.34 -20.50
C HIS A 250 37.90 -6.50 -21.51
N CYS A 251 37.69 -6.17 -22.79
CA CYS A 251 37.79 -7.13 -23.88
C CYS A 251 39.24 -7.62 -24.00
N VAL A 252 39.46 -8.93 -23.92
CA VAL A 252 40.82 -9.49 -23.99
C VAL A 252 41.48 -9.33 -25.37
N GLU A 253 40.70 -9.12 -26.43
CA GLU A 253 41.21 -8.98 -27.80
C GLU A 253 41.56 -7.53 -28.16
N CYS A 254 40.70 -6.57 -27.81
CA CYS A 254 40.84 -5.17 -28.24
C CYS A 254 40.98 -4.16 -27.10
N GLY A 255 41.01 -4.62 -25.85
CA GLY A 255 41.16 -3.77 -24.66
C GLY A 255 39.94 -2.92 -24.31
N ASN A 256 38.81 -3.03 -25.02
CA ASN A 256 37.62 -2.23 -24.74
C ASN A 256 37.10 -2.45 -23.30
N GLU A 257 37.02 -1.38 -22.51
CA GLU A 257 36.62 -1.39 -21.09
C GLU A 257 35.10 -1.35 -20.85
N GLY A 258 34.29 -1.62 -21.88
CA GLY A 258 32.84 -1.52 -21.81
C GLY A 258 32.27 -0.19 -22.30
N ALA A 259 32.95 0.46 -23.26
CA ALA A 259 32.49 1.71 -23.87
C ALA A 259 32.54 1.65 -25.41
N TRP A 260 31.51 2.16 -26.06
CA TRP A 260 31.43 2.27 -27.52
C TRP A 260 30.71 3.56 -27.91
N ARG A 261 31.34 4.39 -28.74
CA ARG A 261 30.82 5.70 -29.18
C ARG A 261 30.29 6.57 -28.02
N GLY A 262 31.03 6.61 -26.91
CA GLY A 262 30.67 7.36 -25.70
C GLY A 262 29.52 6.79 -24.89
N ARG A 263 29.04 5.58 -25.20
CA ARG A 263 27.98 4.87 -24.45
C ARG A 263 28.52 3.59 -23.84
N THR A 264 28.00 3.22 -22.67
CA THR A 264 28.35 1.95 -22.02
C THR A 264 27.84 0.77 -22.84
N ILE A 265 28.70 -0.23 -23.04
CA ILE A 265 28.34 -1.51 -23.64
C ILE A 265 28.68 -2.65 -22.68
N THR A 266 27.86 -3.69 -22.72
CA THR A 266 28.07 -4.88 -21.92
C THR A 266 29.08 -5.79 -22.62
N LEU A 267 30.22 -6.03 -21.98
CA LEU A 267 31.12 -7.11 -22.37
C LEU A 267 30.45 -8.46 -22.08
N GLN A 268 30.57 -9.35 -23.06
CA GLN A 268 30.04 -10.71 -23.05
C GLN A 268 31.08 -11.66 -22.46
N ILE A 269 30.59 -12.72 -21.80
CA ILE A 269 31.45 -13.77 -21.25
C ILE A 269 31.46 -14.90 -22.27
N ASP A 270 32.62 -15.15 -22.86
CA ASP A 270 32.87 -16.22 -23.82
C ASP A 270 33.60 -17.38 -23.12
N HIS A 271 33.27 -18.59 -23.56
CA HIS A 271 33.93 -19.82 -23.17
C HIS A 271 34.94 -20.17 -24.26
N ILE A 272 36.24 -20.19 -23.96
CA ILE A 272 37.32 -20.37 -24.95
C ILE A 272 37.13 -21.68 -25.73
N ASN A 273 36.78 -22.76 -25.04
CA ASN A 273 36.50 -24.07 -25.64
C ASN A 273 35.09 -24.19 -26.25
N GLY A 274 34.24 -23.17 -26.16
CA GLY A 274 32.85 -23.18 -26.63
C GLY A 274 31.88 -24.02 -25.79
N ASN A 275 32.34 -24.69 -24.73
CA ASN A 275 31.51 -25.50 -23.84
C ASN A 275 30.99 -24.67 -22.67
N TRP A 276 29.70 -24.32 -22.67
CA TRP A 276 29.07 -23.55 -21.60
C TRP A 276 28.94 -24.28 -20.26
N LEU A 277 29.23 -25.58 -20.21
CA LEU A 277 29.29 -26.36 -18.96
C LEU A 277 30.63 -26.18 -18.24
N ASP A 278 31.68 -25.79 -18.95
CA ASP A 278 33.02 -25.60 -18.38
C ASP A 278 33.21 -24.17 -17.90
N ASN A 279 32.77 -23.88 -16.68
CA ASN A 279 32.90 -22.55 -16.09
C ASN A 279 34.23 -22.34 -15.36
N ARG A 280 35.26 -23.18 -15.58
CA ARG A 280 36.57 -22.96 -14.96
C ARG A 280 37.12 -21.59 -15.36
N ARG A 281 37.81 -20.93 -14.44
CA ARG A 281 38.25 -19.53 -14.58
C ARG A 281 39.09 -19.33 -15.85
N GLU A 282 40.00 -20.24 -16.11
CA GLU A 282 40.89 -20.27 -17.27
C GLU A 282 40.15 -20.39 -18.61
N ASN A 283 38.93 -20.93 -18.61
CA ASN A 283 38.11 -21.08 -19.82
C ASN A 283 37.20 -19.86 -20.08
N LEU A 284 37.11 -18.90 -19.16
CA LEU A 284 36.23 -17.73 -19.26
C LEU A 284 37.02 -16.47 -19.63
N ARG A 285 36.51 -15.70 -20.59
CA ARG A 285 37.05 -14.39 -20.97
C ARG A 285 35.98 -13.36 -21.26
N TYR A 286 36.32 -12.08 -21.06
CA TYR A 286 35.47 -10.96 -21.49
C TYR A 286 35.78 -10.57 -22.93
N LEU A 287 34.73 -10.44 -23.74
CA LEU A 287 34.81 -9.95 -25.11
C LEU A 287 33.77 -8.85 -25.34
N CYS A 288 34.11 -7.80 -26.07
CA CYS A 288 33.10 -6.85 -26.54
C CYS A 288 32.23 -7.52 -27.63
N PRO A 289 31.00 -7.04 -27.88
CA PRO A 289 30.11 -7.66 -28.87
C PRO A 289 30.73 -7.77 -30.27
N ASN A 290 31.59 -6.82 -30.66
CA ASN A 290 32.27 -6.85 -31.96
C ASN A 290 33.32 -7.96 -32.01
N CYS A 291 34.21 -8.04 -31.02
CA CYS A 291 35.23 -9.11 -30.95
C CYS A 291 34.62 -10.49 -30.74
N HIS A 292 33.58 -10.59 -29.92
CA HIS A 292 32.88 -11.85 -29.71
C HIS A 292 32.25 -12.34 -31.02
N SER A 293 31.72 -11.44 -31.87
CA SER A 293 31.15 -11.83 -33.16
C SER A 293 32.10 -12.51 -34.13
N MET A 294 33.41 -12.35 -33.92
CA MET A 294 34.47 -12.94 -34.75
C MET A 294 34.98 -14.28 -34.21
N THR A 295 34.56 -14.71 -33.01
CA THR A 295 35.06 -15.97 -32.45
C THR A 295 34.45 -17.16 -33.17
N ALA A 296 35.21 -18.25 -33.24
CA ALA A 296 34.70 -19.51 -33.76
C ALA A 296 33.51 -20.05 -32.93
N THR A 297 33.37 -19.62 -31.67
CA THR A 297 32.31 -20.00 -30.72
C THR A 297 31.05 -19.14 -30.85
N TRP A 298 31.09 -18.04 -31.60
CA TRP A 298 29.97 -17.13 -31.78
C TRP A 298 28.81 -17.79 -32.51
N CYS A 299 27.59 -17.60 -31.99
CA CYS A 299 26.35 -18.10 -32.57
C CYS A 299 26.31 -19.60 -32.87
N ARG A 300 27.17 -20.44 -32.27
CA ARG A 300 27.05 -21.91 -32.37
C ARG A 300 25.83 -22.42 -31.59
N GLY A 301 24.66 -22.23 -32.17
CA GLY A 301 23.66 -23.28 -32.29
C GLY A 301 23.75 -23.81 -33.72
N GLY A 302 24.54 -24.85 -33.94
CA GLY A 302 24.63 -25.52 -35.24
C GLY A 302 26.06 -25.91 -35.65
N ASN A 303 26.26 -27.21 -35.75
CA ASN A 303 27.44 -27.86 -36.33
C ASN A 303 27.75 -27.29 -37.73
N ARG A 304 28.86 -26.55 -37.89
CA ARG A 304 29.51 -26.43 -39.21
C ARG A 304 30.60 -27.49 -39.27
N ARG A 305 30.25 -28.65 -39.85
CA ARG A 305 31.24 -29.57 -40.42
C ARG A 305 32.07 -28.77 -41.41
N GLN A 306 33.37 -28.67 -41.16
CA GLN A 306 34.31 -28.22 -42.19
C GLN A 306 34.42 -29.36 -43.19
N THR A 307 33.82 -29.19 -44.36
CA THR A 307 34.18 -29.98 -45.54
C THR A 307 35.50 -29.43 -46.05
N THR A 308 36.48 -30.32 -46.16
CA THR A 308 37.71 -30.20 -46.95
C THR A 308 37.44 -29.72 -48.36
#